data_AF-A0AAP6D037-F1
#
_entry.id   AF-A0AAP6D037-F1
#
_cell.length_a   1.000
_cell.length_b   1.000
_cell.length_c   1.000
_cell.angle_alpha   90.00
_cell.angle_beta   90.00
_cell.angle_gamma   90.00
#
_symmetry.space_group_name_H-M   'P 1'
#
loop_
_entity.id
_entity.type
_entity.pdbx_description
1 polymer ?
#
loop_
_entity_poly.entity_id
_entity_poly.type
_entity_poly.pdbx_seq_one_letter_code
_entity_poly.pdbx_strand_id
1 'polypeptide(L)'
;MEACLMVASDEDGRLFTAPPSVKLMNKLGYELVKPLSYDATKPKTYVGIKTEDGTRGPVGDFAMFNQYGRDRAGLTSQYANWCHDLSVRNFAGRDNWRRATRNELFSLYRASRGSVWDGTESIYEEDKDGGGFGWPANSEYWSTSLMDLPHHEGVVYDIINLHRGRAQLVMDARDPAYASCVSDAPGVPL
;
A
#
# COMPACT_ATOMS: atom_id res chain seq x y z
N MET A 1 0.69 18.96 3.30
CA MET A 1 -0.68 18.41 3.37
C MET A 1 -1.10 18.18 4.81
N GLU A 2 -2.40 17.93 4.98
CA GLU A 2 -3.02 17.47 6.20
C GLU A 2 -2.66 16.01 6.52
N ALA A 3 -2.95 15.56 7.74
CA ALA A 3 -2.83 14.15 8.08
C ALA A 3 -4.01 13.41 7.44
N CYS A 4 -3.75 12.57 6.44
CA CYS A 4 -4.80 11.90 5.68
C CYS A 4 -4.46 10.42 5.45
N LEU A 5 -5.51 9.60 5.46
CA LEU A 5 -5.58 8.25 4.91
C LEU A 5 -6.86 8.16 4.09
N MET A 6 -6.73 8.19 2.77
CA MET A 6 -7.87 8.12 1.86
C MET A 6 -8.34 6.68 1.71
N VAL A 7 -9.63 6.50 1.40
CA VAL A 7 -10.26 5.20 1.18
C VAL A 7 -11.03 5.24 -0.13
N ALA A 8 -10.97 4.14 -0.89
CA ALA A 8 -11.69 3.93 -2.12
C ALA A 8 -12.26 2.51 -2.14
N SER A 9 -13.30 2.28 -2.93
CA SER A 9 -13.89 0.94 -3.11
C SER A 9 -13.61 0.38 -4.50
N ASP A 10 -13.44 -0.93 -4.60
CA ASP A 10 -13.56 -1.61 -5.89
C ASP A 10 -15.01 -1.95 -6.25
N GLU A 11 -15.21 -2.58 -7.40
CA GLU A 11 -16.53 -3.01 -7.89
C GLU A 11 -17.20 -4.06 -6.99
N ASP A 12 -16.41 -4.82 -6.23
CA ASP A 12 -16.88 -5.84 -5.29
C ASP A 12 -17.23 -5.24 -3.90
N GLY A 13 -17.08 -3.92 -3.74
CA GLY A 13 -17.36 -3.22 -2.49
C GLY A 13 -16.30 -3.43 -1.40
N ARG A 14 -15.11 -3.97 -1.75
CA ARG A 14 -13.96 -3.98 -0.84
C ARG A 14 -13.44 -2.56 -0.67
N LEU A 15 -13.06 -2.20 0.55
CA LEU A 15 -12.41 -0.93 0.81
C LEU A 15 -10.90 -1.08 0.75
N PHE A 16 -10.24 -0.10 0.15
CA PHE A 16 -8.78 0.00 0.05
C PHE A 16 -8.32 1.30 0.68
N THR A 17 -7.10 1.32 1.22
CA THR A 17 -6.47 2.55 1.71
C THR A 17 -5.41 3.08 0.76
N ALA A 18 -5.33 4.40 0.60
CA ALA A 18 -4.13 5.03 0.05
C ALA A 18 -2.91 4.79 0.97
N PRO A 19 -1.68 5.02 0.49
CA PRO A 19 -0.51 5.12 1.34
C PRO A 19 -0.73 6.23 2.38
N PRO A 20 -0.45 5.99 3.68
CA PRO A 20 -0.63 7.01 4.69
C PRO A 20 0.39 8.14 4.53
N SER A 21 -0.08 9.37 4.71
CA SER A 21 0.82 10.52 4.82
C SER A 21 1.76 10.38 6.03
N VAL A 22 3.01 10.85 5.91
CA VAL A 22 3.97 10.86 7.05
C VAL A 22 3.42 11.65 8.24
N LYS A 23 2.67 12.72 7.97
CA LYS A 23 2.00 13.52 9.02
C LYS A 23 0.99 12.70 9.81
N LEU A 24 0.25 11.78 9.18
CA LEU A 24 -0.64 10.85 9.88
C LEU A 24 0.17 9.85 10.72
N MET A 25 1.22 9.27 10.13
CA MET A 25 2.08 8.30 10.81
C MET A 25 2.65 8.88 12.10
N ASN A 26 3.18 10.10 12.04
CA ASN A 26 3.71 10.79 13.22
C ASN A 26 2.63 11.03 14.29
N LYS A 27 1.41 11.43 13.90
CA LYS A 27 0.29 11.60 14.84
C LYS A 27 -0.12 10.29 15.52
N LEU A 28 0.01 9.16 14.81
CA LEU A 28 -0.31 7.83 15.34
C LEU A 28 0.84 7.21 16.15
N GLY A 29 1.97 7.92 16.28
CA GLY A 29 3.16 7.47 17.01
C GLY A 29 3.97 6.42 16.26
N TYR A 30 3.95 6.45 14.93
CA TYR A 30 4.81 5.59 14.10
C TYR A 30 6.19 6.22 13.91
N GLU A 31 7.21 5.39 13.89
CA GLU A 31 8.61 5.80 13.72
C GLU A 31 9.20 5.27 12.40
N LEU A 32 10.07 6.08 11.78
CA LEU A 32 10.87 5.65 10.63
C LEU A 32 11.99 4.72 11.11
N VAL A 33 11.91 3.43 10.79
CA VAL A 33 12.89 2.41 11.17
C VAL A 33 13.28 1.62 9.92
N LYS A 34 14.57 1.70 9.56
CA LYS A 34 15.15 0.97 8.43
C LYS A 34 15.12 -0.55 8.67
N PRO A 35 15.12 -1.39 7.61
CA PRO A 35 14.84 -2.83 7.72
C PRO A 35 15.80 -3.58 8.63
N LEU A 36 17.08 -3.23 8.57
CA LEU A 36 18.14 -3.86 9.37
C LEU A 36 18.03 -3.55 10.87
N SER A 37 17.20 -2.57 11.23
CA SER A 37 16.93 -2.16 12.61
C SER A 37 15.49 -2.48 13.02
N TYR A 38 14.74 -3.21 12.17
CA TYR A 38 13.35 -3.54 12.44
C TYR A 38 13.25 -4.50 13.62
N ASP A 39 12.57 -4.04 14.65
CA ASP A 39 12.22 -4.84 15.81
C ASP A 39 10.72 -5.14 15.75
N ALA A 40 10.38 -6.41 15.52
CA ALA A 40 8.98 -6.86 15.48
C ALA A 40 8.21 -6.62 16.79
N THR A 41 8.90 -6.30 17.91
CA THR A 41 8.26 -5.87 19.16
C THR A 41 7.82 -4.40 19.14
N LYS A 42 8.22 -3.64 18.11
CA LYS A 42 7.81 -2.26 17.83
C LYS A 42 6.94 -2.21 16.57
N PRO A 43 5.63 -2.53 16.67
CA PRO A 43 4.76 -2.68 15.50
C PRO A 43 4.48 -1.37 14.76
N LYS A 44 4.67 -0.22 15.43
CA LYS A 44 4.41 1.10 14.86
C LYS A 44 5.62 1.69 14.16
N THR A 45 6.02 1.05 13.06
CA THR A 45 7.13 1.55 12.24
C THR A 45 6.85 1.50 10.74
N TYR A 46 7.57 2.30 9.99
CA TYR A 46 7.63 2.30 8.52
C TYR A 46 9.10 2.45 8.09
N VAL A 47 9.43 2.13 6.83
CA VAL A 47 10.84 1.97 6.39
C VAL A 47 11.35 3.14 5.54
N GLY A 48 10.46 3.85 4.88
CA GLY A 48 10.82 4.86 3.90
C GLY A 48 9.79 5.95 3.76
N ILE A 49 10.17 6.99 3.05
CA ILE A 49 9.30 8.12 2.70
C ILE A 49 9.42 8.32 1.20
N LYS A 50 8.28 8.42 0.51
CA LYS A 50 8.22 8.87 -0.87
C LYS A 50 7.60 10.26 -0.89
N THR A 51 8.34 11.21 -1.44
CA THR A 51 7.80 12.52 -1.79
C THR A 51 7.17 12.43 -3.18
N GLU A 52 5.89 12.73 -3.23
CA GLU A 52 5.12 12.99 -4.44
C GLU A 52 5.12 14.49 -4.71
N ASP A 53 5.21 14.88 -5.97
CA ASP A 53 5.44 16.26 -6.42
C ASP A 53 4.29 16.81 -7.29
N GLY A 54 3.17 16.10 -7.38
CA GLY A 54 2.03 16.43 -8.23
C GLY A 54 2.07 15.73 -9.60
N THR A 55 3.23 15.20 -10.01
CA THR A 55 3.40 14.66 -11.37
C THR A 55 2.58 13.39 -11.60
N ARG A 56 2.62 12.45 -10.65
CA ARG A 56 1.93 11.14 -10.74
C ARG A 56 1.33 10.72 -9.40
N GLY A 57 0.88 11.71 -8.64
CA GLY A 57 0.39 11.55 -7.28
C GLY A 57 0.19 12.92 -6.66
N PRO A 58 -0.61 13.03 -5.59
CA PRO A 58 -0.82 14.29 -4.90
C PRO A 58 0.50 14.77 -4.32
N VAL A 59 0.79 16.07 -4.36
CA VAL A 59 1.99 16.61 -3.69
C VAL A 59 2.00 16.09 -2.25
N GLY A 60 3.16 15.65 -1.72
CA GLY A 60 3.29 15.23 -0.31
C GLY A 60 4.25 14.12 0.04
N ASP A 61 4.47 13.95 1.34
CA ASP A 61 5.28 12.87 1.89
C ASP A 61 4.41 11.72 2.38
N PHE A 62 4.64 10.54 1.83
CA PHE A 62 3.90 9.32 2.10
C PHE A 62 4.83 8.24 2.65
N ALA A 63 4.37 7.54 3.68
CA ALA A 63 5.15 6.48 4.31
C ALA A 63 5.15 5.23 3.44
N MET A 64 6.32 4.60 3.37
CA MET A 64 6.56 3.34 2.67
C MET A 64 6.86 2.25 3.69
N PHE A 65 6.45 1.03 3.37
CA PHE A 65 6.55 -0.13 4.25
C PHE A 65 7.40 -1.21 3.58
N ASN A 66 7.95 -2.10 4.39
CA ASN A 66 8.55 -3.33 3.91
C ASN A 66 7.61 -4.52 4.11
N GLN A 67 7.93 -5.63 3.46
CA GLN A 67 7.29 -6.95 3.63
C GLN A 67 8.11 -7.90 4.50
N TYR A 68 9.27 -7.45 4.97
CA TYR A 68 10.17 -8.25 5.78
C TYR A 68 9.57 -8.52 7.17
N GLY A 69 9.15 -9.76 7.40
CA GLY A 69 8.77 -10.29 8.70
C GLY A 69 9.81 -11.30 9.21
N ARG A 70 9.68 -11.70 10.48
CA ARG A 70 10.44 -12.84 11.03
C ARG A 70 9.95 -14.19 10.45
N ASP A 71 8.81 -14.16 9.77
CA ASP A 71 8.18 -15.29 9.10
C ASP A 71 8.24 -15.15 7.58
N ARG A 72 8.27 -16.28 6.86
CA ARG A 72 8.28 -16.29 5.39
C ARG A 72 7.05 -15.62 4.77
N ALA A 73 5.92 -15.61 5.48
CA ALA A 73 4.68 -15.01 5.01
C ALA A 73 4.63 -13.49 5.20
N GLY A 74 5.57 -12.89 5.93
CA GLY A 74 5.60 -11.45 6.20
C GLY A 74 4.45 -10.96 7.07
N LEU A 75 3.82 -11.82 7.88
CA LEU A 75 2.70 -11.46 8.77
C LEU A 75 3.14 -10.56 9.92
N THR A 76 4.44 -10.53 10.20
CA THR A 76 5.05 -9.65 11.20
C THR A 76 5.78 -8.45 10.59
N SER A 77 5.57 -8.17 9.30
CA SER A 77 6.16 -7.01 8.60
C SER A 77 5.54 -5.69 9.01
N GLN A 78 6.20 -4.59 8.66
CA GLN A 78 5.66 -3.25 8.89
C GLN A 78 4.32 -3.04 8.16
N TYR A 79 4.20 -3.56 6.92
CA TYR A 79 2.95 -3.49 6.17
C TYR A 79 1.83 -4.29 6.86
N ALA A 80 2.11 -5.51 7.30
CA ALA A 80 1.12 -6.32 8.03
C ALA A 80 0.68 -5.64 9.34
N ASN A 81 1.62 -5.09 10.10
CA ASN A 81 1.33 -4.37 11.34
C ASN A 81 0.52 -3.08 11.10
N TRP A 82 0.78 -2.36 10.01
CA TRP A 82 -0.02 -1.21 9.63
C TRP A 82 -1.49 -1.60 9.38
N CYS A 83 -1.74 -2.62 8.56
CA CYS A 83 -3.11 -3.07 8.32
C CYS A 83 -3.78 -3.62 9.58
N HIS A 84 -3.03 -4.31 10.45
CA HIS A 84 -3.56 -4.76 11.73
C HIS A 84 -3.95 -3.59 12.67
N ASP A 85 -3.16 -2.52 12.75
CA ASP A 85 -3.52 -1.35 13.56
C ASP A 85 -4.80 -0.68 13.04
N LEU A 86 -5.04 -0.66 11.72
CA LEU A 86 -6.32 -0.19 11.16
C LEU A 86 -7.51 -1.05 11.61
N SER A 87 -7.34 -2.38 11.62
CA SER A 87 -8.33 -3.34 12.14
C SER A 87 -8.65 -3.10 13.60
N VAL A 88 -7.63 -2.99 14.46
CA VAL A 88 -7.79 -2.75 15.90
C VAL A 88 -8.49 -1.41 16.17
N ARG A 89 -8.28 -0.41 15.31
CA ARG A 89 -8.91 0.91 15.39
C ARG A 89 -10.33 0.94 14.81
N ASN A 90 -10.82 -0.15 14.23
CA ASN A 90 -12.09 -0.19 13.50
C ASN A 90 -12.17 0.92 12.42
N PHE A 91 -11.05 1.15 11.71
CA PHE A 91 -10.95 2.27 10.76
C PHE A 91 -12.00 2.11 9.65
N ALA A 92 -12.69 3.20 9.32
CA ALA A 92 -13.85 3.22 8.42
C ALA A 92 -14.94 2.18 8.76
N GLY A 93 -15.07 1.83 10.05
CA GLY A 93 -16.05 0.84 10.52
C GLY A 93 -15.70 -0.61 10.16
N ARG A 94 -14.43 -0.90 9.84
CA ARG A 94 -13.94 -2.23 9.50
C ARG A 94 -12.85 -2.71 10.44
N ASP A 95 -12.92 -3.98 10.85
CA ASP A 95 -12.00 -4.66 11.76
C ASP A 95 -11.18 -5.79 11.10
N ASN A 96 -11.27 -5.93 9.78
CA ASN A 96 -10.66 -6.99 8.98
C ASN A 96 -9.68 -6.45 7.91
N TRP A 97 -9.08 -5.29 8.16
CA TRP A 97 -8.01 -4.75 7.32
C TRP A 97 -6.81 -5.68 7.27
N ARG A 98 -6.40 -6.01 6.04
CA ARG A 98 -5.27 -6.87 5.73
C ARG A 98 -4.48 -6.31 4.56
N ARG A 99 -3.29 -6.86 4.33
CA ARG A 99 -2.51 -6.57 3.12
C ARG A 99 -3.28 -7.03 1.87
N ALA A 100 -3.27 -6.22 0.82
CA ALA A 100 -3.93 -6.56 -0.45
C ALA A 100 -3.15 -7.58 -1.27
N THR A 101 -3.87 -8.51 -1.91
CA THR A 101 -3.33 -9.42 -2.92
C THR A 101 -3.10 -8.73 -4.25
N ARG A 102 -2.34 -9.36 -5.15
CA ARG A 102 -2.13 -8.88 -6.51
C ARG A 102 -3.46 -8.66 -7.25
N ASN A 103 -4.37 -9.61 -7.18
CA ASN A 103 -5.65 -9.55 -7.89
C ASN A 103 -6.54 -8.42 -7.36
N GLU A 104 -6.53 -8.19 -6.04
CA GLU A 104 -7.26 -7.09 -5.41
C GLU A 104 -6.69 -5.73 -5.81
N LEU A 105 -5.37 -5.58 -5.88
CA LEU A 105 -4.75 -4.36 -6.39
C LEU A 105 -5.09 -4.12 -7.88
N PHE A 106 -5.18 -5.17 -8.69
CA PHE A 106 -5.69 -5.04 -10.06
C PHE A 106 -7.20 -4.73 -10.13
N SER A 107 -7.98 -5.16 -9.15
CA SER A 107 -9.38 -4.74 -8.99
C SER A 107 -9.47 -3.24 -8.74
N LEU A 108 -8.68 -2.74 -7.78
CA LEU A 108 -8.56 -1.32 -7.48
C LEU A 108 -8.12 -0.50 -8.72
N TYR A 109 -7.13 -0.99 -9.46
CA TYR A 109 -6.68 -0.36 -10.71
C TYR A 109 -7.81 -0.22 -11.75
N ARG A 110 -8.62 -1.27 -11.93
CA ARG A 110 -9.78 -1.22 -12.83
C ARG A 110 -10.85 -0.25 -12.33
N ALA A 111 -11.14 -0.28 -11.03
CA ALA A 111 -12.09 0.64 -10.40
C ALA A 111 -11.66 2.11 -10.56
N SER A 112 -10.34 2.37 -10.55
CA SER A 112 -9.74 3.69 -10.82
C SER A 112 -9.70 4.09 -12.30
N ARG A 113 -10.31 3.30 -13.19
CA ARG A 113 -10.33 3.51 -14.65
C ARG A 113 -8.94 3.59 -15.29
N GLY A 114 -7.96 2.89 -14.71
CA GLY A 114 -6.61 2.77 -15.26
C GLY A 114 -5.54 3.60 -14.57
N SER A 115 -5.84 4.36 -13.52
CA SER A 115 -4.83 4.97 -12.65
C SER A 115 -5.42 5.36 -11.31
N VAL A 116 -4.75 5.04 -10.19
CA VAL A 116 -5.21 5.53 -8.87
C VAL A 116 -4.96 7.03 -8.67
N TRP A 117 -4.12 7.63 -9.51
CA TRP A 117 -3.95 9.07 -9.62
C TRP A 117 -5.02 9.65 -10.56
N ASP A 118 -5.65 10.76 -10.16
CA ASP A 118 -6.70 11.42 -10.95
C ASP A 118 -6.16 12.45 -11.95
N GLY A 119 -4.85 12.70 -11.95
CA GLY A 119 -4.22 13.60 -12.92
C GLY A 119 -4.42 15.08 -12.67
N THR A 120 -5.17 15.47 -11.64
CA THR A 120 -5.66 16.85 -11.46
C THR A 120 -4.53 17.90 -11.41
N GLU A 121 -3.37 17.53 -10.89
CA GLU A 121 -2.18 18.38 -10.79
C GLU A 121 -1.03 17.94 -11.73
N SER A 122 -1.24 16.95 -12.60
CA SER A 122 -0.18 16.45 -13.49
C SER A 122 0.23 17.49 -14.53
N ILE A 123 1.53 17.53 -14.85
CA ILE A 123 2.05 18.30 -15.98
C ILE A 123 1.92 17.56 -17.32
N TYR A 124 1.63 16.25 -17.28
CA TYR A 124 1.43 15.42 -18.46
C TYR A 124 -0.05 15.40 -18.83
N GLU A 125 -0.37 15.85 -20.04
CA GLU A 125 -1.77 15.95 -20.51
C GLU A 125 -2.45 14.59 -20.55
N GLU A 126 -1.71 13.52 -20.89
CA GLU A 126 -2.24 12.16 -20.93
C GLU A 126 -2.72 11.63 -19.57
N ASP A 127 -2.29 12.26 -18.46
CA ASP A 127 -2.67 11.84 -17.12
C ASP A 127 -3.93 12.57 -16.61
N LYS A 128 -4.35 13.69 -17.22
CA LYS A 128 -5.39 14.62 -16.71
C LYS A 128 -6.84 14.15 -16.91
N ASP A 129 -7.06 13.03 -17.59
CA ASP A 129 -8.39 12.45 -17.81
C ASP A 129 -8.85 11.53 -16.65
N GLY A 130 -8.09 11.49 -15.56
CA GLY A 130 -8.08 10.42 -14.57
C GLY A 130 -9.35 10.36 -13.72
N GLY A 131 -10.23 9.40 -14.01
CA GLY A 131 -11.25 8.95 -13.06
C GLY A 131 -10.68 8.20 -11.84
N GLY A 132 -9.45 8.51 -11.45
CA GLY A 132 -8.72 7.95 -10.33
C GLY A 132 -9.21 8.52 -9.00
N PHE A 133 -8.49 8.18 -7.93
CA PHE A 133 -8.88 8.52 -6.55
C PHE A 133 -8.04 9.65 -5.95
N GLY A 134 -7.13 10.25 -6.73
CA GLY A 134 -6.18 11.26 -6.25
C GLY A 134 -5.07 10.66 -5.38
N TRP A 135 -4.75 9.38 -5.55
CA TRP A 135 -3.78 8.67 -4.70
C TRP A 135 -2.34 8.78 -5.21
N PRO A 136 -1.33 8.63 -4.31
CA PRO A 136 0.07 8.47 -4.68
C PRO A 136 0.27 7.34 -5.70
N ALA A 137 0.93 7.61 -6.82
CA ALA A 137 1.14 6.60 -7.86
C ALA A 137 2.55 6.64 -8.48
N ASN A 138 3.47 7.42 -7.90
CA ASN A 138 4.87 7.54 -8.37
C ASN A 138 5.81 6.46 -7.80
N SER A 139 5.25 5.46 -7.09
CA SER A 139 5.94 4.26 -6.62
C SER A 139 4.99 3.08 -6.67
N GLU A 140 5.55 1.87 -6.70
CA GLU A 140 4.78 0.64 -6.71
C GLU A 140 4.21 0.29 -5.32
N TYR A 141 3.13 -0.49 -5.34
CA TYR A 141 2.40 -0.96 -4.18
C TYR A 141 2.74 -2.42 -3.87
N TRP A 142 2.97 -2.73 -2.60
CA TRP A 142 3.16 -4.10 -2.14
C TRP A 142 1.88 -4.93 -2.30
N SER A 143 2.02 -6.11 -2.89
CA SER A 143 1.01 -7.17 -2.81
C SER A 143 1.42 -8.27 -1.83
N THR A 144 0.47 -9.09 -1.37
CA THR A 144 0.74 -10.29 -0.57
C THR A 144 1.20 -11.50 -1.38
N SER A 145 1.24 -11.41 -2.72
CA SER A 145 1.54 -12.55 -3.58
C SER A 145 2.98 -13.01 -3.35
N LEU A 146 3.11 -14.11 -2.63
CA LEU A 146 4.32 -14.90 -2.46
C LEU A 146 4.39 -15.87 -3.62
N MET A 147 5.46 -15.81 -4.41
CA MET A 147 5.74 -16.87 -5.37
C MET A 147 6.94 -17.67 -4.89
N ASP A 148 6.70 -18.94 -4.62
CA ASP A 148 7.77 -19.91 -4.40
C ASP A 148 8.38 -20.24 -5.76
N LEU A 149 9.55 -19.67 -6.06
CA LEU A 149 10.29 -20.04 -7.26
C LEU A 149 10.89 -21.44 -7.07
N PRO A 150 10.65 -22.39 -7.98
CA PRO A 150 11.30 -23.69 -7.89
C PRO A 150 12.79 -23.48 -8.15
N HIS A 151 13.59 -23.87 -7.15
CA HIS A 151 15.06 -23.84 -7.07
C HIS A 151 15.65 -22.63 -6.31
N HIS A 152 15.82 -22.85 -5.00
CA HIS A 152 16.87 -22.30 -4.12
C HIS A 152 17.07 -20.78 -3.92
N GLU A 153 16.29 -19.86 -4.51
CA GLU A 153 16.57 -18.41 -4.42
C GLU A 153 15.64 -17.56 -3.52
N GLY A 154 14.91 -18.20 -2.60
CA GLY A 154 14.15 -17.48 -1.58
C GLY A 154 12.72 -17.11 -1.99
N VAL A 155 12.12 -16.17 -1.26
CA VAL A 155 10.72 -15.76 -1.40
C VAL A 155 10.68 -14.44 -2.18
N VAL A 156 10.00 -14.42 -3.33
CA VAL A 156 9.78 -13.19 -4.10
C VAL A 156 8.36 -12.66 -3.90
N TYR A 157 8.22 -11.35 -4.07
CA TYR A 157 6.97 -10.62 -3.92
C TYR A 157 6.63 -9.86 -5.20
N ASP A 158 5.34 -9.80 -5.54
CA ASP A 158 4.86 -8.88 -6.59
C ASP A 158 4.63 -7.48 -6.01
N ILE A 159 5.18 -6.47 -6.68
CA ILE A 159 4.79 -5.07 -6.53
C ILE A 159 3.97 -4.62 -7.74
N ILE A 160 2.97 -3.78 -7.50
CA ILE A 160 2.01 -3.36 -8.52
C ILE A 160 2.16 -1.86 -8.76
N ASN A 161 2.45 -1.49 -10.01
CA ASN A 161 2.38 -0.13 -10.47
C ASN A 161 0.91 0.21 -10.77
N LEU A 162 0.25 0.89 -9.84
CA LEU A 162 -1.16 1.29 -9.95
C LEU A 162 -1.39 2.55 -10.80
N HIS A 163 -0.33 3.12 -11.36
CA HIS A 163 -0.43 4.17 -12.37
C HIS A 163 -0.60 3.58 -13.79
N ARG A 164 -0.04 2.39 -14.05
CA ARG A 164 0.03 1.76 -15.39
C ARG A 164 -0.54 0.34 -15.46
N GLY A 165 -0.97 -0.23 -14.34
CA GLY A 165 -1.51 -1.59 -14.29
C GLY A 165 -0.47 -2.66 -14.63
N ARG A 166 0.75 -2.52 -14.07
CA ARG A 166 1.83 -3.49 -14.31
C ARG A 166 2.29 -4.11 -12.99
N ALA A 167 2.59 -5.40 -13.02
CA ALA A 167 3.24 -6.09 -11.90
C ALA A 167 4.72 -6.29 -12.21
N GLN A 168 5.55 -6.18 -11.18
CA GLN A 168 6.97 -6.49 -11.22
C GLN A 168 7.34 -7.39 -10.04
N LEU A 169 8.30 -8.28 -10.25
CA LEU A 169 8.90 -9.09 -9.20
C LEU A 169 9.98 -8.32 -8.45
N VAL A 170 9.92 -8.38 -7.13
CA VAL A 170 10.99 -7.91 -6.25
C VAL A 170 11.44 -9.07 -5.37
N MET A 171 12.75 -9.24 -5.28
CA MET A 171 13.36 -10.32 -4.50
C MET A 171 13.65 -9.91 -3.05
N ASP A 172 13.74 -8.61 -2.74
CA ASP A 172 14.05 -8.14 -1.39
C ASP A 172 12.80 -7.60 -0.66
N ALA A 173 12.30 -8.39 0.28
CA ALA A 173 11.18 -8.00 1.15
C ALA A 173 11.49 -6.77 2.03
N ARG A 174 12.76 -6.36 2.15
CA ARG A 174 13.19 -5.21 2.94
C ARG A 174 13.00 -3.88 2.21
N ASP A 175 12.78 -3.91 0.90
CA ASP A 175 12.66 -2.69 0.11
C ASP A 175 11.42 -1.87 0.49
N PRO A 176 11.51 -0.54 0.44
CA PRO A 176 10.36 0.33 0.67
C PRO A 176 9.42 0.29 -0.54
N ALA A 177 8.14 0.03 -0.32
CA ALA A 177 7.07 0.26 -1.31
C ALA A 177 5.81 0.83 -0.65
N TYR A 178 4.87 1.31 -1.46
CA TYR A 178 3.58 1.77 -0.95
C TYR A 178 2.75 0.61 -0.40
N ALA A 179 1.92 0.92 0.60
CA ALA A 179 1.02 -0.03 1.24
C ALA A 179 -0.43 0.39 1.00
N SER A 180 -1.25 -0.55 0.54
CA SER A 180 -2.70 -0.39 0.43
C SER A 180 -3.39 -1.53 1.16
N CYS A 181 -3.88 -1.28 2.36
CA CYS A 181 -4.67 -2.27 3.09
C CYS A 181 -6.03 -2.44 2.42
N VAL A 182 -6.55 -3.65 2.42
CA VAL A 182 -7.87 -4.01 1.92
C VAL A 182 -8.74 -4.57 3.05
N SER A 183 -10.02 -4.27 3.01
CA SER A 183 -11.05 -4.81 3.89
C SER A 183 -12.23 -5.31 3.03
N ASP A 184 -12.62 -6.56 3.24
CA ASP A 184 -13.77 -7.15 2.54
C ASP A 184 -15.10 -6.57 3.06
N ALA A 185 -16.13 -6.48 2.20
CA ALA A 185 -17.47 -6.04 2.57
C ALA A 185 -18.05 -6.88 3.74
N PRO A 186 -18.83 -6.29 4.66
CA PRO A 186 -19.38 -7.04 5.79
C PRO A 186 -20.37 -8.06 5.23
N GLY A 187 -20.17 -9.34 5.52
CA GLY A 187 -21.08 -10.41 5.09
C GLY A 187 -20.71 -11.12 3.79
N VAL A 188 -19.52 -10.91 3.22
CA VAL A 188 -18.96 -11.80 2.19
C VAL A 188 -18.20 -12.93 2.91
N PRO A 189 -18.66 -14.21 2.84
CA PRO A 189 -17.90 -15.32 3.41
C PRO A 189 -16.57 -15.51 2.66
N LEU A 190 -15.52 -15.85 3.42
CA LEU A 190 -14.21 -16.26 2.90
C LEU A 190 -14.30 -17.55 2.08
#